data_AF-A0A7S4E2Q6-F1
#
_entry.id   AF-A0A7S4E2Q6-F1
#
_cell.length_a   1.000
_cell.length_b   1.000
_cell.length_c   1.000
_cell.angle_alpha   90.00
_cell.angle_beta   90.00
_cell.angle_gamma   90.00
#
_symmetry.space_group_name_H-M   'P 1'
#
loop_
_entity.id
_entity.type
_entity.pdbx_description
1 polymer ?
#
loop_
_entity_poly.entity_id
_entity_poly.type
_entity_poly.pdbx_seq_one_letter_code
_entity_poly.pdbx_strand_id
1 'polypeptide(L)'
;MGRMTYNALQPPFPEHKPEDQPARQAAVENELKFHTARLDVAAIQNLYDVHDTTEMREELRAALNVSEALDAQQREIVQDYYFHLYAFAKAKGFDAKKAGTLLSICREIFDADAATNAPSESMEKSFERLEAQLLRHAEFRPPKALDIFDEGDVQEIIEWMLHNYFRHYKLYKAIFTKRRSDVFSQAAPFAVEAPRDPLPLSSFLPLRVEVDMPEDAPAPAPGPAPAPAA
;
A
#
# COMPACT_ATOMS: atom_id res chain seq x y z
N MET A 1 41.61 -1.13 24.14
CA MET A 1 40.36 -1.02 23.34
C MET A 1 39.19 -1.34 24.25
N GLY A 2 38.58 -0.32 24.84
CA GLY A 2 37.48 -0.48 25.78
C GLY A 2 36.17 -0.76 25.05
N ARG A 3 35.50 -1.86 25.38
CA ARG A 3 34.11 -2.10 24.99
C ARG A 3 33.25 -1.04 25.68
N MET A 4 32.71 -0.11 24.91
CA MET A 4 31.61 0.73 25.39
C MET A 4 30.40 -0.17 25.56
N THR A 5 30.12 -0.58 26.80
CA THR A 5 28.84 -1.18 27.17
C THR A 5 27.79 -0.07 27.15
N TYR A 6 26.64 -0.36 26.53
CA TYR A 6 25.46 0.52 26.38
C TYR A 6 24.79 0.90 27.72
N ASN A 7 25.52 0.81 28.84
CA ASN A 7 24.97 0.87 30.20
C ASN A 7 25.21 2.20 30.92
N ALA A 8 25.76 3.22 30.23
CA ALA A 8 26.26 4.44 30.88
C ALA A 8 25.43 5.71 30.62
N LEU A 9 24.34 5.66 29.83
CA LEU A 9 23.58 6.84 29.41
C LEU A 9 22.05 6.76 29.59
N GLN A 10 21.52 5.66 30.12
CA GLN A 10 20.07 5.56 30.42
C GLN A 10 19.85 5.91 31.90
N PRO A 11 18.87 6.78 32.26
CA PRO A 11 18.45 6.89 33.65
C PRO A 11 18.01 5.51 34.18
N PRO A 12 18.26 5.18 35.46
CA PRO A 12 17.88 3.91 36.04
C PRO A 12 16.35 3.71 35.94
N PHE A 13 15.93 2.50 35.56
CA PHE A 13 14.52 2.12 35.53
C PHE A 13 13.85 2.43 36.89
N PRO A 14 12.66 3.06 36.91
CA PRO A 14 12.03 3.49 38.15
C PRO A 14 11.55 2.28 38.99
N GLU A 15 12.12 2.11 40.18
CA GLU A 15 11.71 1.07 41.14
C GLU A 15 10.24 1.24 41.60
N HIS A 16 9.49 0.13 41.61
CA HIS A 16 8.04 0.13 41.85
C HIS A 16 7.66 0.28 43.34
N LYS A 17 6.93 1.35 43.68
CA LYS A 17 6.23 1.49 44.97
C LYS A 17 4.87 0.76 44.97
N PRO A 18 4.49 0.05 46.04
CA PRO A 18 3.27 -0.77 46.10
C PRO A 18 1.95 0.01 46.16
N GLU A 19 1.97 1.31 46.44
CA GLU A 19 0.77 2.13 46.68
C GLU A 19 0.03 2.59 45.39
N ASP A 20 0.67 2.48 44.21
CA ASP A 20 0.12 2.94 42.91
C ASP A 20 -0.66 1.85 42.12
N GLN A 21 -0.80 0.64 42.66
CA GLN A 21 -1.34 -0.55 41.95
C GLN A 21 -2.76 -0.40 41.35
N PRO A 22 -3.76 0.24 41.99
CA PRO A 22 -5.11 0.32 41.39
C PRO A 22 -5.18 1.37 40.26
N ALA A 23 -4.47 2.49 40.39
CA ALA A 23 -4.38 3.50 39.32
C ALA A 23 -3.58 2.96 38.11
N ARG A 24 -2.56 2.13 38.37
CA ARG A 24 -1.82 1.35 37.37
C ARG A 24 -2.75 0.47 36.55
N GLN A 25 -3.55 -0.37 37.20
CA GLN A 25 -4.45 -1.31 36.53
C GLN A 25 -5.50 -0.59 35.66
N ALA A 26 -6.08 0.51 36.15
CA ALA A 26 -7.07 1.29 35.39
C ALA A 26 -6.46 2.00 34.15
N ALA A 27 -5.23 2.51 34.25
CA ALA A 27 -4.52 3.09 33.12
C ALA A 27 -4.16 2.00 32.09
N VAL A 28 -3.69 0.84 32.57
CA VAL A 28 -3.43 -0.34 31.73
C VAL A 28 -4.68 -0.71 30.95
N GLU A 29 -5.82 -0.83 31.63
CA GLU A 29 -7.09 -1.18 30.97
C GLU A 29 -7.56 -0.15 29.93
N ASN A 30 -7.29 1.14 30.11
CA ASN A 30 -7.71 2.19 29.16
C ASN A 30 -6.81 2.29 27.92
N GLU A 31 -5.50 2.18 28.07
CA GLU A 31 -4.54 2.14 26.96
C GLU A 31 -4.62 0.79 26.22
N LEU A 32 -4.81 -0.30 26.98
CA LEU A 32 -5.20 -1.59 26.42
C LEU A 32 -6.50 -1.41 25.64
N LYS A 33 -7.58 -0.79 26.18
CA LYS A 33 -8.79 -0.44 25.40
C LYS A 33 -8.53 0.38 24.13
N PHE A 34 -7.54 1.29 24.14
CA PHE A 34 -7.22 2.13 22.99
C PHE A 34 -6.56 1.32 21.86
N HIS A 35 -5.66 0.39 22.21
CA HIS A 35 -5.01 -0.52 21.25
C HIS A 35 -5.86 -1.78 20.93
N THR A 36 -6.62 -2.29 21.90
CA THR A 36 -7.56 -3.42 21.79
C THR A 36 -8.87 -3.06 21.11
N ALA A 37 -9.09 -1.79 20.75
CA ALA A 37 -10.09 -1.46 19.74
C ALA A 37 -9.84 -2.22 18.42
N ARG A 38 -8.62 -2.77 18.21
CA ARG A 38 -8.23 -3.56 17.04
C ARG A 38 -7.99 -5.05 17.27
N LEU A 39 -7.72 -5.51 18.50
CA LEU A 39 -7.60 -6.94 18.88
C LEU A 39 -8.05 -7.12 20.33
N ASP A 40 -9.10 -7.92 20.56
CA ASP A 40 -9.63 -8.16 21.90
C ASP A 40 -8.72 -9.09 22.71
N VAL A 41 -8.37 -8.70 23.94
CA VAL A 41 -7.54 -9.51 24.86
C VAL A 41 -8.25 -10.80 25.23
N ALA A 42 -9.59 -10.79 25.30
CA ALA A 42 -10.36 -12.01 25.54
C ALA A 42 -10.23 -13.01 24.36
N ALA A 43 -10.20 -12.52 23.12
CA ALA A 43 -9.98 -13.37 21.95
C ALA A 43 -8.57 -13.99 21.97
N ILE A 44 -7.57 -13.22 22.40
CA ILE A 44 -6.19 -13.73 22.56
C ILE A 44 -6.11 -14.74 23.70
N GLN A 45 -6.81 -14.53 24.81
CA GLN A 45 -6.86 -15.50 25.91
C GLN A 45 -7.41 -16.85 25.45
N ASN A 46 -8.51 -16.85 24.68
CA ASN A 46 -9.08 -18.08 24.12
C ASN A 46 -8.11 -18.79 23.15
N LEU A 47 -7.28 -18.02 22.44
CA LEU A 47 -6.23 -18.52 21.55
C LEU A 47 -5.10 -19.28 22.28
N TYR A 48 -4.90 -19.05 23.58
CA TYR A 48 -3.90 -19.79 24.36
C TYR A 48 -4.34 -21.23 24.63
N ASP A 49 -5.64 -21.46 24.79
CA ASP A 49 -6.25 -22.76 25.06
C ASP A 49 -6.28 -23.67 23.81
N VAL A 50 -6.17 -23.07 22.62
CA VAL A 50 -6.08 -23.81 21.36
C VAL A 50 -4.67 -24.38 21.19
N HIS A 51 -4.62 -25.70 21.05
CA HIS A 51 -3.37 -26.45 20.83
C HIS A 51 -3.17 -26.86 19.37
N ASP A 52 -4.24 -26.87 18.56
CA ASP A 52 -4.15 -27.21 17.15
C ASP A 52 -3.67 -26.03 16.30
N THR A 53 -2.75 -26.31 15.38
CA THR A 53 -2.13 -25.28 14.53
C THR A 53 -3.07 -24.72 13.48
N THR A 54 -4.03 -25.51 13.00
CA THR A 54 -4.98 -25.06 11.97
C THR A 54 -6.07 -24.20 12.59
N GLU A 55 -6.64 -24.64 13.70
CA GLU A 55 -7.63 -23.87 14.48
C GLU A 55 -7.04 -22.54 14.97
N MET A 56 -5.80 -22.54 15.46
CA MET A 56 -5.11 -21.33 15.88
C MET A 56 -4.95 -20.30 14.75
N ARG A 57 -4.73 -20.75 13.51
CA ARG A 57 -4.64 -19.87 12.33
C ARG A 57 -5.99 -19.26 11.97
N GLU A 58 -7.07 -20.03 12.11
CA GLU A 58 -8.43 -19.55 11.83
C GLU A 58 -8.92 -18.54 12.87
N GLU A 59 -8.71 -18.83 14.15
CA GLU A 59 -9.05 -17.92 15.25
C GLU A 59 -8.26 -16.60 15.16
N LEU A 60 -6.94 -16.69 14.88
CA LEU A 60 -6.12 -15.51 14.67
C LEU A 60 -6.62 -14.68 13.48
N ARG A 61 -7.03 -15.34 12.39
CA ARG A 61 -7.59 -14.67 11.21
C ARG A 61 -8.90 -13.94 11.53
N ALA A 62 -9.77 -14.56 12.34
CA ALA A 62 -11.00 -13.92 12.80
C ALA A 62 -10.69 -12.70 13.69
N ALA A 63 -9.72 -12.82 14.60
CA ALA A 63 -9.33 -11.76 15.53
C ALA A 63 -8.64 -10.56 14.86
N LEU A 64 -7.83 -10.79 13.82
CA LEU A 64 -7.05 -9.73 13.16
C LEU A 64 -7.92 -8.79 12.30
N ASN A 65 -9.08 -9.25 11.83
CA ASN A 65 -9.96 -8.53 10.90
C ASN A 65 -9.15 -7.86 9.76
N VAL A 66 -8.42 -8.69 9.00
CA VAL A 66 -7.53 -8.22 7.93
C VAL A 66 -8.36 -7.56 6.83
N SER A 67 -7.95 -6.35 6.42
CA SER A 67 -8.67 -5.55 5.43
C SER A 67 -8.93 -6.31 4.12
N GLU A 68 -10.16 -6.24 3.62
CA GLU A 68 -10.56 -6.80 2.32
C GLU A 68 -9.88 -6.12 1.13
N ALA A 69 -9.26 -4.95 1.34
CA ALA A 69 -8.54 -4.22 0.29
C ALA A 69 -7.25 -4.92 -0.18
N LEU A 70 -6.72 -5.87 0.61
CA LEU A 70 -5.55 -6.66 0.27
C LEU A 70 -5.92 -7.82 -0.65
N ASP A 71 -5.05 -8.17 -1.60
CA ASP A 71 -5.22 -9.35 -2.44
C ASP A 71 -5.07 -10.67 -1.65
N ALA A 72 -5.38 -11.81 -2.27
CA ALA A 72 -5.34 -13.10 -1.59
C ALA A 72 -3.94 -13.47 -1.07
N GLN A 73 -2.89 -13.13 -1.81
CA GLN A 73 -1.50 -13.47 -1.45
C GLN A 73 -0.98 -12.55 -0.34
N GLN A 74 -1.30 -11.26 -0.42
CA GLN A 74 -1.03 -10.26 0.60
C GLN A 74 -1.67 -10.65 1.93
N ARG A 75 -2.93 -11.11 1.91
CA ARG A 75 -3.60 -11.59 3.13
C ARG A 75 -2.92 -12.82 3.74
N GLU A 76 -2.47 -13.76 2.91
CA GLU A 76 -1.75 -14.95 3.38
C GLU A 76 -0.41 -14.58 4.03
N ILE A 77 0.35 -13.68 3.41
CA ILE A 77 1.61 -13.16 3.97
C ILE A 77 1.38 -12.47 5.33
N VAL A 78 0.34 -11.65 5.42
CA VAL A 78 -0.02 -10.95 6.66
C VAL A 78 -0.43 -11.96 7.75
N GLN A 79 -1.23 -12.97 7.39
CA GLN A 79 -1.64 -14.02 8.32
C GLN A 79 -0.43 -14.83 8.84
N ASP A 80 0.49 -15.20 7.96
CA ASP A 80 1.72 -15.91 8.34
C ASP A 80 2.60 -15.06 9.26
N TYR A 81 2.74 -13.77 8.97
CA TYR A 81 3.50 -12.85 9.81
C TYR A 81 2.94 -12.80 11.25
N TYR A 82 1.63 -12.60 11.41
CA TYR A 82 1.02 -12.56 12.74
C TYR A 82 1.01 -13.93 13.42
N PHE A 83 0.88 -15.02 12.67
CA PHE A 83 0.97 -16.37 13.21
C PHE A 83 2.35 -16.62 13.83
N HIS A 84 3.42 -16.27 13.13
CA HIS A 84 4.79 -16.41 13.65
C HIS A 84 5.06 -15.47 14.83
N LEU A 85 4.50 -14.27 14.82
CA LEU A 85 4.59 -13.33 15.93
C LEU A 85 3.87 -13.87 17.19
N TYR A 86 2.69 -14.44 17.03
CA TYR A 86 1.97 -15.10 18.11
C TYR A 86 2.70 -16.35 18.62
N ALA A 87 3.23 -17.18 17.71
CA ALA A 87 4.02 -18.36 18.08
C ALA A 87 5.28 -17.98 18.87
N PHE A 88 5.93 -16.86 18.53
CA PHE A 88 7.02 -16.28 19.30
C PHE A 88 6.57 -15.87 20.72
N ALA A 89 5.46 -15.13 20.84
CA ALA A 89 4.92 -14.72 22.12
C ALA A 89 4.57 -15.93 23.02
N LYS A 90 3.96 -16.97 22.44
CA LYS A 90 3.64 -18.23 23.14
C LYS A 90 4.91 -18.98 23.56
N ALA A 91 5.93 -19.03 22.71
CA ALA A 91 7.21 -19.70 23.01
C ALA A 91 8.01 -18.99 24.13
N LYS A 92 7.89 -17.67 24.23
CA LYS A 92 8.50 -16.88 25.32
C LYS A 92 7.68 -16.88 26.61
N GLY A 93 6.49 -17.48 26.60
CA GLY A 93 5.62 -17.54 27.78
C GLY A 93 4.97 -16.19 28.12
N PHE A 94 4.76 -15.33 27.13
CA PHE A 94 4.07 -14.07 27.34
C PHE A 94 2.62 -14.30 27.76
N ASP A 95 2.13 -13.47 28.68
CA ASP A 95 0.71 -13.43 29.06
C ASP A 95 -0.13 -12.85 27.90
N ALA A 96 -1.45 -13.11 27.89
CA ALA A 96 -2.36 -12.63 26.86
C ALA A 96 -2.28 -11.11 26.67
N LYS A 97 -2.04 -10.35 27.75
CA LYS A 97 -1.82 -8.91 27.71
C LYS A 97 -0.53 -8.53 26.98
N LYS A 98 0.59 -9.19 27.30
CA LYS A 98 1.89 -8.96 26.63
C LYS A 98 1.79 -9.33 25.14
N ALA A 99 1.20 -10.49 24.83
CA ALA A 99 1.02 -10.96 23.46
C ALA A 99 0.11 -10.02 22.63
N GLY A 100 -1.03 -9.58 23.19
CA GLY A 100 -1.93 -8.65 22.51
C GLY A 100 -1.33 -7.28 22.26
N THR A 101 -0.57 -6.78 23.23
CA THR A 101 0.15 -5.51 23.09
C THR A 101 1.21 -5.63 21.98
N LEU A 102 2.00 -6.72 21.96
CA LEU A 102 3.00 -6.96 20.92
C LEU A 102 2.38 -7.03 19.52
N LEU A 103 1.32 -7.82 19.35
CA LEU A 103 0.58 -7.94 18.09
C LEU A 103 0.05 -6.57 17.62
N SER A 104 -0.41 -5.74 18.55
CA SER A 104 -0.93 -4.40 18.26
C SER A 104 0.16 -3.41 17.82
N ILE A 105 1.31 -3.39 18.50
CA ILE A 105 2.47 -2.57 18.13
C ILE A 105 2.96 -2.95 16.73
N CYS A 106 3.17 -4.25 16.49
CA CYS A 106 3.63 -4.75 15.20
C CYS A 106 2.63 -4.44 14.07
N ARG A 107 1.33 -4.44 14.36
CA ARG A 107 0.29 -4.01 13.41
C ARG A 107 0.39 -2.54 13.05
N GLU A 108 0.55 -1.65 14.04
CA GLU A 108 0.71 -0.22 13.78
C GLU A 108 1.94 0.07 12.91
N ILE A 109 3.05 -0.61 13.19
CA ILE A 109 4.29 -0.49 12.40
C ILE A 109 4.07 -0.98 10.98
N PHE A 110 3.47 -2.16 10.82
CA PHE A 110 3.18 -2.74 9.51
C PHE A 110 2.26 -1.84 8.68
N ASP A 111 1.16 -1.36 9.27
CA ASP A 111 0.20 -0.48 8.61
C ASP A 111 0.87 0.85 8.20
N ALA A 112 1.73 1.42 9.06
CA ALA A 112 2.49 2.64 8.76
C ALA A 112 3.49 2.43 7.61
N ASP A 113 4.20 1.30 7.60
CA ASP A 113 5.16 0.97 6.54
C ASP A 113 4.49 0.65 5.20
N ALA A 114 3.32 0.02 5.23
CA ALA A 114 2.51 -0.30 4.05
C ALA A 114 1.83 0.92 3.42
N ALA A 115 1.55 1.96 4.21
CA ALA A 115 0.78 3.12 3.76
C ALA A 115 1.49 3.94 2.66
N THR A 116 2.81 4.12 2.74
CA THR A 116 3.52 5.07 1.85
C THR A 116 4.91 4.60 1.42
N ASN A 117 5.21 4.73 0.12
CA ASN A 117 6.52 4.47 -0.48
C ASN A 117 7.44 5.71 -0.52
N ALA A 118 7.25 6.67 0.39
CA ALA A 118 8.00 7.91 0.36
C ALA A 118 9.49 7.63 0.64
N PRO A 119 10.42 8.34 -0.02
CA PRO A 119 11.86 8.22 0.27
C PRO A 119 12.20 8.58 1.72
N SER A 120 11.34 9.36 2.38
CA SER A 120 11.46 9.71 3.79
C SER A 120 11.16 8.56 4.74
N GLU A 121 10.46 7.50 4.28
CA GLU A 121 10.14 6.31 5.05
C GLU A 121 11.21 5.26 4.82
N SER A 122 12.24 5.28 5.67
CA SER A 122 13.34 4.32 5.64
C SER A 122 13.16 3.24 6.70
N MET A 123 13.96 2.17 6.60
CA MET A 123 13.95 1.09 7.59
C MET A 123 14.32 1.60 8.98
N GLU A 124 15.27 2.54 9.06
CA GLU A 124 15.75 3.13 10.31
C GLU A 124 14.61 3.85 11.03
N LYS A 125 13.77 4.62 10.31
CA LYS A 125 12.62 5.29 10.92
C LYS A 125 11.54 4.32 11.40
N SER A 126 11.31 3.23 10.66
CA SER A 126 10.39 2.19 11.13
C SER A 126 10.91 1.52 12.39
N PHE A 127 12.23 1.30 12.47
CA PHE A 127 12.88 0.78 13.67
C PHE A 127 12.83 1.76 14.86
N GLU A 128 13.09 3.05 14.64
CA GLU A 128 12.92 4.10 15.67
C GLU A 128 11.49 4.15 16.19
N ARG A 129 10.48 3.96 15.32
CA ARG A 129 9.07 3.85 15.73
C ARG A 129 8.83 2.63 16.62
N LEU A 130 9.40 1.47 16.27
CA LEU A 130 9.32 0.26 17.09
C LEU A 130 9.93 0.49 18.47
N GLU A 131 11.17 0.99 18.54
CA GLU A 131 11.85 1.28 19.80
C GLU A 131 11.03 2.26 20.65
N ALA A 132 10.53 3.34 20.05
CA ALA A 132 9.71 4.31 20.76
C ALA A 132 8.42 3.71 21.32
N GLN A 133 7.75 2.79 20.59
CA GLN A 133 6.57 2.12 21.11
C GLN A 133 6.92 1.11 22.21
N LEU A 134 7.97 0.29 22.04
CA LEU A 134 8.39 -0.65 23.07
C LEU A 134 8.76 0.06 24.36
N LEU A 135 9.51 1.16 24.31
CA LEU A 135 9.86 1.96 25.49
C LEU A 135 8.62 2.55 26.18
N ARG A 136 7.63 3.00 25.41
CA ARG A 136 6.34 3.47 25.97
C ARG A 136 5.56 2.37 26.69
N HIS A 137 5.70 1.12 26.27
CA HIS A 137 5.06 -0.02 26.91
C HIS A 137 5.98 -0.76 27.92
N ALA A 138 7.17 -0.20 28.20
CA ALA A 138 8.11 -0.72 29.20
C ALA A 138 8.33 0.26 30.38
N GLU A 139 8.12 1.57 30.20
CA GLU A 139 8.21 2.55 31.29
C GLU A 139 6.85 2.78 31.98
N PHE A 140 6.80 2.78 33.32
CA PHE A 140 5.61 3.23 34.04
C PHE A 140 5.55 4.77 34.12
N ARG A 141 4.75 5.40 33.26
CA ARG A 141 4.41 6.84 33.34
C ARG A 141 2.94 7.08 33.00
N PRO A 142 2.03 7.12 34.00
CA PRO A 142 0.66 7.52 33.74
C PRO A 142 0.65 8.98 33.26
N PRO A 143 -0.09 9.36 32.19
CA PRO A 143 -1.25 8.68 31.58
C PRO A 143 -0.99 7.92 30.25
N LYS A 144 0.26 7.62 29.86
CA LYS A 144 0.60 7.11 28.49
C LYS A 144 1.50 5.88 28.43
N ALA A 145 2.06 5.45 29.55
CA ALA A 145 3.09 4.41 29.55
C ALA A 145 2.76 3.36 30.63
N LEU A 146 2.61 2.13 30.14
CA LEU A 146 2.14 0.97 30.89
C LEU A 146 3.31 0.02 31.05
N ASP A 147 3.54 -0.43 32.26
CA ASP A 147 4.59 -1.38 32.64
C ASP A 147 4.24 -2.80 32.17
N ILE A 148 4.18 -3.00 30.85
CA ILE A 148 3.74 -4.26 30.23
C ILE A 148 4.95 -5.14 29.92
N PHE A 149 6.06 -4.58 29.44
CA PHE A 149 7.25 -5.33 29.05
C PHE A 149 8.41 -5.09 30.00
N ASP A 150 9.10 -6.17 30.37
CA ASP A 150 10.36 -6.11 31.09
C ASP A 150 11.52 -5.81 30.12
N GLU A 151 12.67 -5.33 30.63
CA GLU A 151 13.85 -5.03 29.79
C GLU A 151 14.31 -6.24 28.95
N GLY A 152 14.27 -7.43 29.54
CA GLY A 152 14.60 -8.69 28.84
C GLY A 152 13.62 -9.01 27.72
N ASP A 153 12.33 -8.74 27.91
CA ASP A 153 11.31 -8.97 26.88
C ASP A 153 11.51 -8.02 25.70
N VAL A 154 11.82 -6.76 25.96
CA VAL A 154 12.08 -5.75 24.93
C VAL A 154 13.26 -6.16 24.05
N GLN A 155 14.36 -6.62 24.66
CA GLN A 155 15.54 -7.06 23.91
C GLN A 155 15.22 -8.25 22.98
N GLU A 156 14.49 -9.24 23.50
CA GLU A 156 14.08 -10.43 22.76
C GLU A 156 13.11 -10.11 21.61
N ILE A 157 12.17 -9.17 21.84
CA ILE A 157 11.25 -8.68 20.80
C ILE A 157 12.03 -7.97 19.68
N ILE A 158 12.98 -7.10 20.04
CA ILE A 158 13.80 -6.37 19.07
C ILE A 158 14.62 -7.35 18.24
N GLU A 159 15.28 -8.32 18.87
CA GLU A 159 16.07 -9.33 18.17
C GLU A 159 15.22 -10.17 17.21
N TRP A 160 14.03 -10.58 17.64
CA TRP A 160 13.10 -11.31 16.78
C TRP A 160 12.65 -10.47 15.58
N MET A 161 12.29 -9.20 15.81
CA MET A 161 11.85 -8.27 14.76
C MET A 161 12.94 -7.99 13.74
N LEU A 162 14.19 -7.85 14.18
CA LEU A 162 15.34 -7.65 13.30
C LEU A 162 15.55 -8.84 12.36
N HIS A 163 15.47 -10.07 12.90
CA HIS A 163 15.72 -11.29 12.13
C HIS A 163 14.57 -11.67 11.18
N ASN A 164 13.32 -11.38 11.55
CA ASN A 164 12.14 -11.84 10.79
C ASN A 164 11.47 -10.74 9.97
N TYR A 165 11.25 -9.56 10.54
CA TYR A 165 10.55 -8.47 9.85
C TYR A 165 11.52 -7.58 9.08
N PHE A 166 12.46 -6.93 9.80
CA PHE A 166 13.31 -5.90 9.20
C PHE A 166 14.31 -6.44 8.20
N ARG A 167 14.80 -7.68 8.38
CA ARG A 167 15.60 -8.38 7.37
C ARG A 167 14.93 -8.39 5.99
N HIS A 168 13.61 -8.45 5.96
CA HIS A 168 12.79 -8.51 4.74
C HIS A 168 12.01 -7.21 4.47
N TYR A 169 12.38 -6.09 5.12
CA TYR A 169 11.66 -4.81 5.04
C TYR A 169 11.38 -4.35 3.60
N LYS A 170 12.39 -4.41 2.72
CA LYS A 170 12.26 -4.00 1.31
C LYS A 170 11.28 -4.88 0.52
N LEU A 171 11.19 -6.16 0.87
CA LEU A 171 10.27 -7.11 0.23
C LEU A 171 8.82 -6.79 0.63
N TYR A 172 8.56 -6.63 1.94
CA TYR A 172 7.24 -6.19 2.42
C TYR A 172 6.82 -4.89 1.74
N LYS A 173 7.72 -3.90 1.71
CA LYS A 173 7.46 -2.61 1.07
C LYS A 173 7.11 -2.72 -0.42
N ALA A 174 7.75 -3.63 -1.15
CA ALA A 174 7.48 -3.86 -2.57
C ALA A 174 6.14 -4.57 -2.83
N ILE A 175 5.68 -5.41 -1.90
CA ILE A 175 4.43 -6.18 -2.01
C ILE A 175 3.22 -5.35 -1.60
N PHE A 176 3.31 -4.64 -0.47
CA PHE A 176 2.17 -3.97 0.14
C PHE A 176 1.93 -2.55 -0.39
N THR A 177 2.95 -1.91 -0.96
CA THR A 177 2.77 -0.56 -1.47
C THR A 177 2.30 -0.53 -2.91
N LYS A 178 1.24 0.24 -3.18
CA LYS A 178 0.71 0.44 -4.53
C LYS A 178 1.77 1.07 -5.44
N ARG A 179 2.18 0.36 -6.50
CA ARG A 179 3.04 0.94 -7.55
C ARG A 179 2.25 2.00 -8.30
N ARG A 180 2.78 3.23 -8.33
CA ARG A 180 2.33 4.23 -9.30
C ARG A 180 2.95 3.87 -10.64
N SER A 181 2.14 3.32 -11.55
CA SER A 181 2.51 3.15 -12.95
C SER A 181 1.97 4.35 -13.72
N ASP A 182 2.87 5.23 -14.16
CA ASP A 182 2.49 6.32 -15.04
C ASP A 182 2.61 5.83 -16.49
N VAL A 183 1.51 5.85 -17.23
CA VAL A 183 1.48 5.46 -18.64
C VAL A 183 1.64 6.72 -19.49
N PHE A 184 2.75 6.80 -20.21
CA PHE A 184 2.97 7.87 -21.18
C PHE A 184 2.32 7.47 -22.51
N SER A 185 1.28 8.18 -22.90
CA SER A 185 0.70 8.08 -24.25
C SER A 185 1.29 9.19 -25.10
N GLN A 186 2.05 8.81 -26.14
CA GLN A 186 2.58 9.75 -27.12
C GLN A 186 1.66 9.73 -28.35
N ALA A 187 1.04 10.86 -28.65
CA ALA A 187 0.44 11.09 -29.97
C ALA A 187 1.55 11.58 -30.92
N ALA A 188 1.52 11.14 -32.18
CA ALA A 188 2.44 11.66 -33.19
C ALA A 188 2.27 13.19 -33.27
N PRO A 189 3.36 13.97 -33.20
CA PRO A 189 3.27 15.38 -33.55
C PRO A 189 2.81 15.43 -35.01
N PHE A 190 1.80 16.24 -35.28
CA PHE A 190 1.06 16.26 -36.55
C PHE A 190 0.26 14.97 -36.73
N ALA A 191 -0.97 14.96 -36.21
CA ALA A 191 -2.03 14.23 -36.87
C ALA A 191 -2.01 14.73 -38.32
N VAL A 192 -1.35 13.99 -39.22
CA VAL A 192 -1.47 14.24 -40.65
C VAL A 192 -2.96 14.19 -40.87
N GLU A 193 -3.58 15.34 -41.13
CA GLU A 193 -4.96 15.40 -41.59
C GLU A 193 -4.97 14.53 -42.84
N ALA A 194 -5.39 13.28 -42.68
CA ALA A 194 -5.56 12.40 -43.82
C ALA A 194 -6.56 13.14 -44.71
N PRO A 195 -6.21 13.41 -45.99
CA PRO A 195 -7.16 14.01 -46.91
C PRO A 195 -8.47 13.24 -46.81
N ARG A 196 -9.59 13.96 -46.65
CA ARG A 196 -10.91 13.31 -46.61
C ARG A 196 -11.00 12.34 -47.78
N ASP A 197 -11.47 11.13 -47.51
CA ASP A 197 -11.63 10.11 -48.55
C ASP A 197 -12.39 10.75 -49.73
N PRO A 198 -11.87 10.62 -50.97
CA PRO A 198 -12.52 11.22 -52.11
C PRO A 198 -13.94 10.68 -52.19
N LEU A 199 -14.91 11.57 -52.43
CA LEU A 199 -16.28 11.13 -52.61
C LEU A 199 -16.33 10.10 -53.76
N PRO A 200 -17.08 9.00 -53.59
CA PRO A 200 -17.18 7.98 -54.62
C PRO A 200 -17.73 8.60 -55.91
N LEU A 201 -17.23 8.16 -57.07
CA LEU A 201 -17.62 8.65 -58.40
C LEU A 201 -19.15 8.61 -58.64
N SER A 202 -19.87 7.75 -57.93
CA SER A 202 -21.33 7.64 -57.97
C SER A 202 -22.08 8.86 -57.39
N SER A 203 -21.41 9.69 -56.60
CA SER A 203 -21.97 10.92 -56.02
C SER A 203 -21.85 12.14 -56.94
N PHE A 204 -21.20 11.99 -58.09
CA PHE A 204 -21.01 13.07 -59.05
C PHE A 204 -22.30 13.31 -59.84
N LEU A 205 -22.92 14.50 -59.68
CA LEU A 205 -24.00 14.94 -60.56
C LEU A 205 -23.39 15.30 -61.93
N PRO A 206 -23.80 14.64 -63.04
CA PRO A 206 -23.33 15.05 -64.35
C PRO A 206 -23.86 16.46 -64.65
N LEU A 207 -22.95 17.39 -64.92
CA LEU A 207 -23.29 18.64 -65.61
C LEU A 207 -23.85 18.27 -66.97
N ARG A 208 -25.19 18.22 -67.09
CA ARG A 208 -25.85 18.23 -68.39
C ARG A 208 -25.61 19.61 -68.99
N VAL A 209 -24.59 19.71 -69.82
CA VAL A 209 -24.52 20.79 -70.81
C VAL A 209 -25.51 20.38 -71.89
N GLU A 210 -26.72 20.93 -71.83
CA GLU A 210 -27.61 20.93 -72.99
C GLU A 210 -26.91 21.76 -74.07
N VAL A 211 -26.25 21.07 -75.00
CA VAL A 211 -25.71 21.71 -76.20
C VAL A 211 -26.91 21.98 -77.10
N ASP A 212 -27.47 23.19 -76.97
CA ASP A 212 -28.46 23.70 -77.91
C ASP A 212 -27.74 23.91 -79.25
N MET A 213 -27.93 22.97 -80.17
CA MET A 213 -27.39 23.04 -81.52
C MET A 213 -28.24 24.04 -82.30
N PRO A 214 -27.71 25.19 -82.76
CA PRO A 214 -28.47 26.08 -83.61
C PRO A 214 -28.74 25.41 -84.97
N GLU A 215 -30.03 25.29 -85.29
CA GLU A 215 -30.56 24.96 -86.61
C GLU A 215 -30.20 26.08 -87.61
N ASP A 216 -29.86 25.67 -88.83
CA ASP A 216 -29.47 26.45 -90.02
C ASP A 216 -28.04 27.02 -90.13
N ALA A 217 -27.23 26.32 -90.93
CA ALA A 217 -26.07 26.89 -91.61
C ALA A 217 -26.52 27.59 -92.92
N PRO A 218 -26.24 28.89 -93.13
CA PRO A 218 -26.53 29.52 -94.42
C PRO A 218 -25.56 29.02 -95.51
N ALA A 219 -26.10 28.73 -96.68
CA ALA A 219 -25.38 28.23 -97.85
C ALA A 219 -24.22 29.15 -98.29
N PRO A 220 -23.09 28.60 -98.77
CA PRO A 220 -21.95 29.41 -99.21
C PRO A 220 -22.27 30.20 -100.50
N ALA A 221 -21.93 31.50 -100.50
CA ALA A 221 -22.13 32.41 -101.62
C ALA A 221 -21.26 32.05 -102.85
N PRO A 222 -21.73 32.31 -104.09
CA PRO A 222 -21.00 32.00 -105.31
C PRO A 222 -19.77 32.91 -105.48
N GLY A 223 -18.60 32.30 -105.73
CA GLY A 223 -17.34 33.00 -105.97
C GLY A 223 -17.30 33.78 -107.30
N PRO A 224 -16.44 34.81 -107.41
CA PRO A 224 -16.42 35.71 -108.56
C PRO A 224 -15.88 35.04 -109.83
N ALA A 225 -16.51 35.37 -110.97
CA ALA A 225 -16.17 34.86 -112.30
C ALA A 225 -14.79 35.38 -112.78
N PRO A 226 -14.03 34.58 -113.56
CA PRO A 226 -12.71 34.98 -114.05
C PRO A 226 -12.79 36.06 -115.14
N ALA A 227 -11.90 37.04 -115.05
CA ALA A 227 -11.76 38.13 -116.01
C ALA A 227 -11.26 37.61 -117.39
N PRO A 228 -11.74 38.19 -118.51
CA PRO A 228 -11.37 37.75 -119.85
C PRO A 228 -9.96 38.22 -120.23
N ALA A 229 -9.19 37.31 -120.84
CA ALA A 229 -7.90 37.59 -121.44
C ALA A 229 -8.07 38.35 -122.77
N ALA A 230 -7.32 39.44 -122.92
CA ALA A 230 -6.97 40.06 -124.20
C ALA A 230 -5.63 40.80 -124.05
#